data_AF-A0A8J8ANK3-F1
#
_entry.id   AF-A0A8J8ANK3-F1
#
_cell.length_a   1.000
_cell.length_b   1.000
_cell.length_c   1.000
_cell.angle_alpha   90.00
_cell.angle_beta   90.00
_cell.angle_gamma   90.00
#
_symmetry.space_group_name_H-M   'P 1'
#
loop_
_entity.id
_entity.type
_entity.pdbx_description
1 polymer ?
#
loop_
_entity_poly.entity_id
_entity_poly.type
_entity_poly.pdbx_seq_one_letter_code
_entity_poly.pdbx_strand_id
1 'polypeptide(L)'
;MSTDHVINPAAIEALREVAPDDGGKFLTELVDIFLADTPPRLRELEQALAAGDANAMARAAHSIKGSAGNFGADRVARFAAAVETAAKTGDFATAGQNSQALAEAYTAAAAVLQGLRTP
;
A
#
# COMPACT_ATOMS: atom_id res chain seq x y z
N MET A 1 -17.42 -6.91 -15.01
CA MET A 1 -17.86 -5.73 -14.25
C MET A 1 -16.75 -5.39 -13.28
N SER A 2 -15.88 -4.44 -13.61
CA SER A 2 -14.84 -3.99 -12.67
C SER A 2 -15.52 -3.08 -11.66
N THR A 3 -15.95 -3.66 -10.54
CA THR A 3 -16.27 -2.88 -9.35
C THR A 3 -14.95 -2.29 -8.86
N ASP A 4 -14.82 -0.97 -8.92
CA ASP A 4 -13.65 -0.22 -8.43
C ASP A 4 -13.66 -0.26 -6.89
N HIS A 5 -13.32 -1.42 -6.34
CA HIS A 5 -13.21 -1.61 -4.90
C HIS A 5 -11.87 -1.06 -4.43
N VAL A 6 -11.89 -0.29 -3.34
CA VAL A 6 -10.68 0.20 -2.68
C VAL A 6 -9.79 -0.96 -2.20
N ILE A 7 -10.42 -2.05 -1.74
CA ILE A 7 -9.81 -3.31 -1.32
C ILE A 7 -10.57 -4.44 -2.03
N ASN A 8 -9.86 -5.32 -2.73
CA ASN A 8 -10.48 -6.47 -3.39
C ASN A 8 -11.05 -7.46 -2.35
N PRO A 9 -12.38 -7.68 -2.30
CA PRO A 9 -12.99 -8.58 -1.32
C PRO A 9 -12.51 -10.02 -1.44
N ALA A 10 -12.19 -10.49 -2.66
CA ALA A 10 -11.71 -11.85 -2.87
C ALA A 10 -10.30 -12.06 -2.28
N ALA A 11 -9.46 -11.01 -2.24
CA ALA A 11 -8.16 -11.08 -1.60
C ALA A 11 -8.30 -11.21 -0.07
N ILE A 12 -9.24 -10.47 0.53
CA ILE A 12 -9.54 -10.57 1.96
C ILE A 12 -10.07 -11.97 2.31
N GLU A 13 -10.95 -12.53 1.48
CA GLU A 13 -11.46 -13.87 1.72
C GLU A 13 -10.34 -14.91 1.61
N ALA A 14 -9.47 -14.81 0.61
CA ALA A 14 -8.30 -15.67 0.50
C ALA A 14 -7.36 -15.57 1.72
N LEU A 15 -7.22 -14.39 2.33
CA LEU A 15 -6.45 -14.24 3.57
C LEU A 15 -7.14 -14.90 4.78
N ARG A 16 -8.47 -14.91 4.84
CA ARG A 16 -9.22 -15.60 5.90
C ARG A 16 -9.08 -17.13 5.79
N GLU A 17 -9.07 -17.64 4.57
CA GLU A 17 -8.86 -19.06 4.28
C GLU A 17 -7.47 -19.58 4.67
N VAL A 18 -6.48 -18.71 4.91
CA VAL A 18 -5.17 -19.11 5.43
C VAL A 18 -5.28 -19.67 6.86
N ALA A 19 -6.20 -19.13 7.66
CA ALA A 19 -6.39 -19.52 9.06
C ALA A 19 -7.89 -19.46 9.44
N PRO A 20 -8.74 -20.35 8.88
CA PRO A 20 -10.20 -20.24 9.01
C PRO A 20 -10.71 -20.39 10.44
N ASP A 21 -9.97 -21.09 11.30
CA ASP A 21 -10.36 -21.40 12.69
C ASP A 21 -9.83 -20.39 13.73
N ASP A 22 -9.12 -19.34 13.31
CA ASP A 22 -8.45 -18.41 14.23
C ASP A 22 -9.31 -17.22 14.70
N GLY A 23 -10.53 -17.09 14.16
CA GLY A 23 -11.45 -16.00 14.47
C GLY A 23 -11.09 -14.66 13.83
N GLY A 24 -10.33 -14.65 12.73
CA GLY A 24 -9.90 -13.45 12.03
C GLY A 24 -8.66 -12.78 12.63
N LYS A 25 -7.93 -13.47 13.52
CA LYS A 25 -6.74 -12.93 14.20
C LYS A 25 -5.59 -12.71 13.22
N PHE A 26 -5.35 -13.66 12.32
CA PHE A 26 -4.33 -13.58 11.28
C PHE A 26 -4.58 -12.39 10.36
N LEU A 27 -5.83 -12.21 9.89
CA LEU A 27 -6.19 -11.04 9.09
C LEU A 27 -5.96 -9.75 9.87
N THR A 28 -6.38 -9.69 11.13
CA THR A 28 -6.20 -8.51 12.00
C THR A 28 -4.72 -8.17 12.19
N GLU A 29 -3.86 -9.17 12.45
CA GLU A 29 -2.41 -8.98 12.59
C GLU A 29 -1.79 -8.43 11.30
N LEU A 30 -2.14 -9.00 10.14
CA LEU A 30 -1.66 -8.51 8.85
C LEU A 30 -2.10 -7.08 8.59
N VAL A 31 -3.37 -6.75 8.88
CA VAL A 31 -3.89 -5.39 8.75
C VAL A 31 -3.11 -4.44 9.67
N ASP A 32 -2.87 -4.80 10.92
CA ASP A 32 -2.13 -3.96 11.86
C ASP A 32 -0.68 -3.72 11.41
N ILE A 33 0.00 -4.75 10.89
CA ILE A 33 1.33 -4.62 10.28
C ILE A 33 1.28 -3.64 9.11
N PHE A 34 0.34 -3.80 8.18
CA PHE A 34 0.22 -2.91 7.01
C PHE A 34 -0.04 -1.44 7.42
N LEU A 35 -0.92 -1.24 8.41
CA LEU A 35 -1.26 0.07 8.93
C LEU A 35 -0.11 0.72 9.68
N ALA A 36 0.74 -0.06 10.35
CA ALA A 36 1.93 0.44 11.05
C ALA A 36 3.11 0.72 10.11
N ASP A 37 3.34 -0.14 9.11
CA ASP A 37 4.52 -0.10 8.24
C ASP A 37 4.40 0.87 7.07
N THR A 38 3.18 1.15 6.59
CA THR A 38 3.01 1.98 5.38
C THR A 38 3.24 3.48 5.63
N PRO A 39 2.75 4.10 6.73
CA PRO A 39 3.00 5.52 7.01
C PRO A 39 4.47 5.94 7.10
N PRO A 40 5.39 5.20 7.77
CA PRO A 40 6.81 5.56 7.74
C PRO A 40 7.39 5.48 6.32
N ARG A 41 6.97 4.51 5.49
CA ARG A 41 7.43 4.41 4.10
C ARG A 41 6.92 5.56 3.22
N LEU A 42 5.70 6.04 3.45
CA LEU A 42 5.19 7.25 2.79
C LEU A 42 6.03 8.48 3.15
N ARG A 43 6.42 8.63 4.43
CA ARG A 43 7.34 9.69 4.85
C ARG A 43 8.73 9.54 4.23
N GLU A 44 9.24 8.30 4.12
CA GLU A 44 10.50 8.03 3.42
C GLU A 44 10.44 8.45 1.94
N LEU A 45 9.30 8.25 1.26
CA LEU A 45 9.11 8.74 -0.11
C LEU A 45 9.20 10.27 -0.20
N GLU A 46 8.54 10.98 0.71
CA GLU A 46 8.58 12.45 0.77
C GLU A 46 10.00 12.97 1.03
N GLN A 47 10.72 12.35 1.96
CA GLN A 47 12.10 12.71 2.28
C GLN A 47 13.05 12.42 1.11
N ALA A 48 12.92 11.24 0.48
CA ALA A 48 13.72 10.86 -0.67
C ALA A 48 13.48 11.78 -1.86
N LEU A 49 12.23 12.20 -2.09
CA LEU A 49 11.88 13.19 -3.11
C LEU A 49 12.55 14.55 -2.83
N ALA A 50 12.47 15.04 -1.59
CA ALA A 50 13.10 16.31 -1.20
C ALA A 50 14.65 16.26 -1.31
N ALA A 51 15.24 15.10 -1.08
CA ALA A 51 16.68 14.88 -1.19
C ALA A 51 17.16 14.53 -2.61
N GLY A 52 16.24 14.28 -3.56
CA GLY A 52 16.58 13.78 -4.90
C GLY A 52 17.17 12.35 -4.89
N ASP A 53 16.88 11.54 -3.86
CA ASP A 53 17.38 10.17 -3.73
C ASP A 53 16.44 9.19 -4.43
N ALA A 54 16.66 9.00 -5.73
CA ALA A 54 15.93 8.04 -6.55
C ALA A 54 15.95 6.60 -6.01
N ASN A 55 17.06 6.18 -5.41
CA ASN A 55 17.21 4.80 -4.92
C ASN A 55 16.38 4.59 -3.65
N ALA A 56 16.42 5.52 -2.71
CA ALA A 56 15.57 5.47 -1.52
C ALA A 56 14.08 5.52 -1.91
N MET A 57 13.71 6.40 -2.84
CA MET A 57 12.33 6.53 -3.31
C MET A 57 11.83 5.22 -3.96
N ALA A 58 12.62 4.62 -4.84
CA ALA A 58 12.26 3.37 -5.50
C ALA A 58 12.11 2.20 -4.49
N ARG A 59 12.98 2.12 -3.48
CA ARG A 59 12.89 1.07 -2.43
C ARG A 59 11.64 1.22 -1.57
N ALA A 60 11.36 2.43 -1.08
CA ALA A 60 10.17 2.68 -0.27
C ALA A 60 8.88 2.36 -1.03
N ALA A 61 8.80 2.80 -2.30
CA ALA A 61 7.68 2.49 -3.18
C ALA A 61 7.53 0.97 -3.42
N HIS A 62 8.63 0.26 -3.67
CA HIS A 62 8.61 -1.19 -3.88
C HIS A 62 8.04 -1.94 -2.67
N SER A 63 8.43 -1.55 -1.45
CA SER A 63 7.92 -2.16 -0.22
C SER A 63 6.41 -1.92 -0.03
N ILE A 64 5.94 -0.70 -0.28
CA ILE A 64 4.50 -0.37 -0.20
C ILE A 64 3.70 -1.21 -1.21
N LYS A 65 4.20 -1.31 -2.45
CA LYS A 65 3.57 -2.11 -3.51
C LYS A 65 3.37 -3.57 -3.10
N GLY A 66 4.41 -4.20 -2.56
CA GLY A 66 4.35 -5.60 -2.14
C GLY A 66 3.33 -5.83 -1.03
N SER A 67 3.34 -4.96 -0.01
CA SER A 67 2.40 -5.08 1.10
C SER A 67 0.95 -4.83 0.68
N ALA A 68 0.71 -3.83 -0.17
CA ALA A 68 -0.61 -3.53 -0.73
C ALA A 68 -1.21 -4.68 -1.56
N GLY A 69 -0.36 -5.43 -2.27
CA GLY A 69 -0.79 -6.58 -3.08
C GLY A 69 -1.46 -7.68 -2.26
N ASN A 70 -1.02 -7.90 -1.02
CA ASN A 70 -1.59 -8.93 -0.15
C ASN A 70 -3.08 -8.69 0.17
N PHE A 71 -3.48 -7.43 0.29
CA PHE A 71 -4.86 -7.06 0.60
C PHE A 71 -5.70 -6.78 -0.66
N GLY A 72 -5.13 -6.95 -1.85
CA GLY A 72 -5.77 -6.50 -3.09
C GLY A 72 -6.08 -5.00 -3.10
N ALA A 73 -5.20 -4.20 -2.48
CA ALA A 73 -5.26 -2.75 -2.52
C ALA A 73 -4.66 -2.24 -3.85
N ASP A 74 -5.32 -2.58 -4.97
CA ASP A 74 -4.77 -2.45 -6.32
C ASP A 74 -4.39 -1.01 -6.68
N ARG A 75 -5.15 -0.03 -6.20
CA ARG A 75 -4.84 1.39 -6.40
C ARG A 75 -3.54 1.80 -5.69
N VAL A 76 -3.33 1.34 -4.46
CA VAL A 76 -2.09 1.57 -3.70
C VAL A 76 -0.91 0.92 -4.42
N ALA A 77 -1.05 -0.35 -4.81
CA ALA A 77 -0.01 -1.07 -5.53
C ALA A 77 0.34 -0.40 -6.88
N ARG A 78 -0.67 0.07 -7.61
CA ARG A 78 -0.49 0.78 -8.89
C ARG A 78 0.29 2.09 -8.73
N PHE A 79 -0.12 2.96 -7.79
CA PHE A 79 0.59 4.23 -7.60
C PHE A 79 2.00 4.01 -7.04
N ALA A 80 2.19 3.04 -6.16
CA ALA A 80 3.52 2.66 -5.68
C ALA A 80 4.42 2.16 -6.83
N ALA A 81 3.89 1.35 -7.76
CA ALA A 81 4.64 0.94 -8.95
C ALA A 81 4.99 2.12 -9.87
N ALA A 82 4.09 3.10 -10.00
CA ALA A 82 4.34 4.31 -10.78
C ALA A 82 5.45 5.18 -10.16
N VAL A 83 5.43 5.36 -8.83
CA VAL A 83 6.52 6.03 -8.09
C VAL A 83 7.84 5.29 -8.27
N GLU A 84 7.85 3.97 -8.08
CA GLU A 84 9.05 3.14 -8.24
C GLU A 84 9.66 3.30 -9.65
N THR A 85 8.81 3.34 -10.67
CA THR A 85 9.24 3.49 -12.08
C THR A 85 9.78 4.88 -12.35
N ALA A 86 9.05 5.93 -11.97
CA ALA A 86 9.45 7.32 -12.17
C ALA A 86 10.75 7.66 -11.43
N ALA A 87 10.92 7.15 -10.20
CA ALA A 87 12.17 7.29 -9.45
C ALA A 87 13.36 6.63 -10.18
N LYS A 88 13.19 5.40 -10.72
CA LYS A 88 14.24 4.71 -11.48
C LYS A 88 14.66 5.44 -12.76
N THR A 89 13.76 6.22 -13.35
CA THR A 89 14.06 7.03 -14.55
C THR A 89 14.49 8.47 -14.21
N GLY A 90 14.58 8.84 -12.94
CA GLY A 90 14.93 10.18 -12.49
C GLY A 90 13.83 11.24 -12.70
N ASP A 91 12.60 10.83 -13.00
CA ASP A 91 11.47 11.73 -13.18
C ASP A 91 10.80 12.04 -11.83
N PHE A 92 11.44 12.92 -11.06
CA PHE A 92 10.97 13.30 -9.73
C PHE A 92 9.64 14.07 -9.74
N ALA A 93 9.30 14.75 -10.84
CA ALA A 93 8.03 15.45 -10.96
C ALA A 93 6.87 14.44 -11.01
N THR A 94 6.98 13.45 -11.90
CA THR A 94 6.00 12.35 -11.98
C THR A 94 6.01 11.50 -10.70
N ALA A 95 7.18 11.24 -10.12
CA ALA A 95 7.27 10.50 -8.86
C ALA A 95 6.53 11.22 -7.73
N GLY A 96 6.69 12.54 -7.59
CA GLY A 96 5.99 13.34 -6.59
C GLY A 96 4.47 13.35 -6.75
N GLN A 97 3.97 13.51 -7.98
CA GLN A 97 2.53 13.44 -8.27
C GLN A 97 1.94 12.06 -7.90
N ASN A 98 2.64 10.98 -8.25
CA ASN A 98 2.21 9.63 -7.90
C ASN A 98 2.34 9.34 -6.39
N SER A 99 3.32 9.94 -5.69
CA SER A 99 3.44 9.83 -4.23
C SER A 99 2.25 10.45 -3.51
N GLN A 100 1.75 11.59 -3.98
CA GLN A 100 0.53 12.20 -3.42
C GLN A 100 -0.69 11.29 -3.65
N ALA A 101 -0.88 10.82 -4.89
CA ALA A 101 -1.99 9.91 -5.21
C ALA A 101 -1.90 8.58 -4.44
N LEU A 102 -0.68 8.11 -4.17
CA LEU A 102 -0.41 6.93 -3.34
C LEU A 102 -0.86 7.16 -1.89
N ALA A 103 -0.55 8.31 -1.28
CA ALA A 103 -0.96 8.63 0.09
C ALA A 103 -2.49 8.72 0.23
N GLU A 104 -3.18 9.30 -0.76
CA GLU A 104 -4.64 9.34 -0.81
C GLU A 104 -5.25 7.94 -0.96
N ALA A 105 -4.70 7.13 -1.87
CA ALA A 105 -5.14 5.74 -2.05
C ALA A 105 -4.91 4.90 -0.79
N TYR A 106 -3.78 5.08 -0.11
CA TYR A 106 -3.49 4.42 1.16
C TYR A 106 -4.50 4.83 2.24
N THR A 107 -4.83 6.11 2.35
CA THR A 107 -5.82 6.59 3.34
C THR A 107 -7.17 5.91 3.15
N ALA A 108 -7.64 5.79 1.91
CA ALA A 108 -8.88 5.08 1.60
C ALA A 108 -8.78 3.58 1.93
N ALA A 109 -7.68 2.93 1.55
CA ALA A 109 -7.43 1.52 1.85
C ALA A 109 -7.38 1.26 3.36
N ALA A 110 -6.67 2.10 4.10
CA ALA A 110 -6.56 2.02 5.54
C ALA A 110 -7.93 2.10 6.21
N ALA A 111 -8.78 3.05 5.82
CA ALA A 111 -10.12 3.18 6.39
C ALA A 111 -10.97 1.90 6.21
N VAL A 112 -10.89 1.26 5.04
CA VAL A 112 -11.59 -0.01 4.78
C VAL A 112 -11.01 -1.14 5.62
N LEU A 113 -9.68 -1.31 5.62
CA LEU A 113 -9.01 -2.39 6.35
C LEU A 113 -9.23 -2.29 7.86
N GLN A 114 -9.27 -1.07 8.41
CA GLN A 114 -9.53 -0.83 9.82
C GLN A 114 -10.88 -1.41 10.27
N GLY A 115 -11.90 -1.37 9.41
CA GLY A 115 -13.22 -1.92 9.66
C GLY A 115 -13.32 -3.44 9.50
N LEU A 116 -12.29 -4.11 8.97
CA LEU A 116 -12.23 -5.56 8.82
C LEU A 116 -11.60 -6.27 10.02
N ARG A 117 -10.99 -5.51 10.95
CA ARG A 117 -10.38 -6.05 12.17
C ARG A 117 -11.45 -6.61 13.08
N THR A 118 -11.15 -7.74 13.71
CA THR A 118 -11.98 -8.29 14.78
C THR A 118 -11.59 -7.70 16.13
N PRO A 119 -12.55 -7.53 17.07
CA PRO A 119 -12.28 -7.04 18.42
C PRO A 119 -11.52 -8.05 19.29
#